data_AF-A0A2T0AHY8-F1
#
_entry.id   AF-A0A2T0AHY8-F1
#
_cell.length_a   1.000
_cell.length_b   1.000
_cell.length_c   1.000
_cell.angle_alpha   90.00
_cell.angle_beta   90.00
_cell.angle_gamma   90.00
#
_symmetry.space_group_name_H-M   'P 1'
#
loop_
_entity.id
_entity.type
_entity.pdbx_description
1 polymer ?
#
loop_
_entity_poly.entity_id
_entity_poly.type
_entity_poly.pdbx_seq_one_letter_code
_entity_poly.pdbx_strand_id
1 'polypeptide(L)'
;MSHLQETAPVRSNKAKKLRSQKELREEEYAKFNEEVAKIAKECGVITGKWLFYPTPESVDILWSKIVKAVAVDDGALVRTGAVHTAKVSTAPGDSGSYVICVYCDDSWDKEAVGKVFKTLVEDLNCVSSAYKTDAFTILGIDSKHSSGIRSSLYGKNDFMSKEEIDESLSRGSKAKAGKKNKTLEEEKALDGEGFDPVSESEDEERPRKKAKKAAK
;
A
#
# COMPACT_ATOMS: atom_id res chain seq x y z
N MET A 1 -1.28 -3.15 30.06
CA MET A 1 -1.46 -4.62 30.03
C MET A 1 -0.54 -5.40 30.98
N SER A 2 0.38 -4.76 31.71
CA SER A 2 1.23 -5.41 32.73
C SER A 2 0.44 -6.10 33.84
N HIS A 3 -0.63 -5.47 34.34
CA HIS A 3 -1.49 -6.05 35.39
C HIS A 3 -2.12 -7.39 34.97
N LEU A 4 -2.41 -7.62 33.68
CA LEU A 4 -2.96 -8.89 33.20
C LEU A 4 -1.97 -10.04 33.32
N GLN A 5 -0.66 -9.76 33.23
CA GLN A 5 0.37 -10.79 33.42
C GLN A 5 0.41 -11.28 34.87
N GLU A 6 0.12 -10.39 35.83
CA GLU A 6 0.12 -10.68 37.26
C GLU A 6 -1.19 -11.32 37.74
N THR A 7 -2.31 -11.00 37.10
CA THR A 7 -3.66 -11.30 37.63
C THR A 7 -4.42 -12.39 36.89
N ALA A 8 -4.03 -12.75 35.66
CA ALA A 8 -4.76 -13.73 34.84
C ALA A 8 -3.89 -14.93 34.41
N PRO A 9 -4.48 -16.14 34.29
CA PRO A 9 -3.76 -17.33 33.88
C PRO A 9 -3.40 -17.29 32.39
N VAL A 10 -2.26 -17.89 32.03
CA VAL A 10 -1.77 -17.93 30.63
C VAL A 10 -2.76 -18.64 29.71
N ARG A 11 -3.41 -19.72 30.17
CA ARG A 11 -4.44 -20.46 29.44
C ARG A 11 -5.79 -20.32 30.15
N SER A 12 -6.87 -20.35 29.37
CA SER A 12 -8.21 -20.30 29.94
C SER A 12 -8.54 -21.61 30.64
N ASN A 13 -9.39 -21.53 31.67
CA ASN A 13 -9.92 -22.69 32.37
C ASN A 13 -11.43 -22.54 32.48
N LYS A 14 -12.15 -23.21 31.56
CA LYS A 14 -13.61 -23.15 31.48
C LYS A 14 -14.29 -23.69 32.74
N ALA A 15 -13.75 -24.73 33.37
CA ALA A 15 -14.32 -25.31 34.58
C ALA A 15 -14.27 -24.33 35.78
N LYS A 16 -13.23 -23.50 35.85
CA LYS A 16 -13.08 -22.45 36.86
C LYS A 16 -13.58 -21.08 36.41
N LYS A 17 -14.21 -20.98 35.22
CA LYS A 17 -14.60 -19.73 34.55
C LYS A 17 -13.48 -18.68 34.47
N LEU A 18 -12.21 -19.12 34.39
CA LEU A 18 -11.06 -18.22 34.29
C LEU A 18 -10.73 -17.96 32.82
N ARG A 19 -10.67 -16.68 32.46
CA ARG A 19 -10.27 -16.22 31.13
C ARG A 19 -8.74 -16.18 31.03
N SER A 20 -8.22 -16.46 29.83
CA SER A 20 -6.79 -16.39 29.56
C SER A 20 -6.32 -14.94 29.45
N GLN A 21 -5.03 -14.72 29.68
CA GLN A 21 -4.42 -13.42 29.40
C GLN A 21 -4.63 -12.99 27.94
N LYS A 22 -4.60 -13.92 26.97
CA LYS A 22 -4.80 -13.58 25.55
C LYS A 22 -6.20 -13.00 25.32
N GLU A 23 -7.24 -13.67 25.81
CA GLU A 23 -8.64 -13.23 25.67
C GLU A 23 -8.84 -11.84 26.30
N LEU A 24 -8.28 -11.60 27.49
CA LEU A 24 -8.40 -10.29 28.15
C LEU A 24 -7.66 -9.19 27.38
N ARG A 25 -6.47 -9.48 26.83
CA ARG A 25 -5.75 -8.51 25.98
C ARG A 25 -6.52 -8.19 24.70
N GLU A 26 -7.16 -9.18 24.08
CA GLU A 26 -7.97 -8.99 22.88
C GLU A 26 -9.23 -8.17 23.17
N GLU A 27 -9.89 -8.38 24.31
CA GLU A 27 -11.03 -7.58 24.75
C GLU A 27 -10.65 -6.11 25.01
N GLU A 28 -9.57 -5.86 25.75
CA GLU A 28 -9.09 -4.51 26.01
C GLU A 28 -8.62 -3.81 24.72
N TYR A 29 -8.01 -4.57 23.80
CA TYR A 29 -7.65 -4.05 22.48
C TYR A 29 -8.88 -3.67 21.66
N ALA A 30 -9.95 -4.47 21.70
CA ALA A 30 -11.20 -4.17 21.01
C ALA A 30 -11.84 -2.87 21.54
N LYS A 31 -11.95 -2.73 22.87
CA LYS A 31 -12.47 -1.50 23.51
C LYS A 31 -11.64 -0.28 23.13
N PHE A 32 -10.32 -0.38 23.24
CA PHE A 32 -9.40 0.68 22.81
C PHE A 32 -9.64 1.08 21.35
N ASN A 33 -9.79 0.12 20.45
CA ASN A 33 -10.02 0.41 19.03
C ASN A 33 -11.37 1.10 18.78
N GLU A 34 -12.42 0.70 19.49
CA GLU A 34 -13.75 1.32 19.39
C GLU A 34 -13.73 2.78 19.86
N GLU A 35 -13.10 3.04 21.02
CA GLU A 35 -12.95 4.39 21.55
C GLU A 35 -12.09 5.28 20.64
N VAL A 36 -10.96 4.76 20.16
CA VAL A 36 -10.11 5.48 19.21
C VAL A 36 -10.84 5.72 17.89
N ALA A 37 -11.64 4.78 17.40
CA ALA A 37 -12.44 4.96 16.18
C ALA A 37 -13.40 6.14 16.32
N LYS A 38 -14.07 6.23 17.47
CA LYS A 38 -15.01 7.32 17.75
C LYS A 38 -14.30 8.67 17.73
N ILE A 39 -13.20 8.80 18.48
CA ILE A 39 -12.43 10.04 18.56
C ILE A 39 -11.81 10.39 17.20
N ALA A 40 -11.26 9.41 16.49
CA ALA A 40 -10.67 9.61 15.18
C ALA A 40 -11.68 10.15 14.16
N LYS A 41 -12.91 9.63 14.17
CA LYS A 41 -14.01 10.13 13.32
C LYS A 41 -14.43 11.54 13.72
N GLU A 42 -14.54 11.83 15.02
CA GLU A 42 -14.85 13.18 15.52
C GLU A 42 -13.77 14.20 15.14
N CYS A 43 -12.50 13.80 15.12
CA CYS A 43 -11.37 14.65 14.77
C CYS A 43 -10.99 14.64 13.27
N GLY A 44 -11.65 13.83 12.44
CA GLY A 44 -11.32 13.67 11.02
C GLY A 44 -9.98 12.96 10.73
N VAL A 45 -9.43 12.22 11.70
CA VAL A 45 -8.16 11.46 11.57
C VAL A 45 -8.45 10.00 11.26
N ILE A 46 -9.17 9.76 10.17
CA ILE A 46 -9.67 8.41 9.83
C ILE A 46 -8.72 7.60 8.96
N THR A 47 -7.71 8.24 8.35
CA THR A 47 -6.76 7.60 7.43
C THR A 47 -5.81 6.62 8.14
N GLY A 48 -5.21 5.75 7.35
CA GLY A 48 -4.23 4.77 7.83
C GLY A 48 -3.38 4.23 6.69
N LYS A 49 -2.46 3.32 7.00
CA LYS A 49 -1.49 2.85 6.01
C LYS A 49 -1.11 1.37 6.17
N TRP A 50 -0.97 0.70 5.02
CA TRP A 50 -0.26 -0.56 4.89
C TRP A 50 1.25 -0.33 4.91
N LEU A 51 1.98 -1.10 5.71
CA LEU A 51 3.42 -0.96 5.95
C LEU A 51 4.23 -2.10 5.32
N PHE A 52 5.19 -1.74 4.48
CA PHE A 52 6.20 -2.63 3.91
C PHE A 52 7.58 -2.28 4.42
N TYR A 53 8.42 -3.29 4.63
CA TYR A 53 9.80 -3.14 5.07
C TYR A 53 10.75 -3.84 4.09
N PRO A 54 10.95 -3.27 2.88
CA PRO A 54 11.83 -3.87 1.89
C PRO A 54 13.32 -3.77 2.29
N THR A 55 14.12 -4.63 1.69
CA THR A 55 15.59 -4.56 1.75
C THR A 55 16.11 -3.47 0.80
N PRO A 56 17.36 -3.03 0.95
CA PRO A 56 17.98 -2.08 0.02
C PRO A 56 17.93 -2.52 -1.46
N GLU A 57 17.99 -3.83 -1.73
CA GLU A 57 17.99 -4.40 -3.08
C GLU A 57 16.58 -4.47 -3.69
N SER A 58 15.54 -4.44 -2.85
CA SER A 58 14.15 -4.65 -3.28
C SER A 58 13.28 -3.40 -3.18
N VAL A 59 13.73 -2.35 -2.49
CA VAL A 59 12.96 -1.12 -2.25
C VAL A 59 12.52 -0.45 -3.57
N ASP A 60 13.43 -0.28 -4.54
CA ASP A 60 13.12 0.39 -5.80
C ASP A 60 12.13 -0.40 -6.66
N ILE A 61 12.29 -1.73 -6.69
CA ILE A 61 11.39 -2.63 -7.42
C ILE A 61 9.99 -2.59 -6.80
N LEU A 62 9.90 -2.67 -5.47
CA LEU A 62 8.62 -2.60 -4.76
C LEU A 62 7.97 -1.22 -4.92
N TRP A 63 8.75 -0.15 -4.79
CA TRP A 63 8.28 1.22 -4.94
C TRP A 63 7.75 1.49 -6.35
N SER A 64 8.48 1.07 -7.39
CA SER A 64 8.04 1.24 -8.78
C SER A 64 6.69 0.57 -9.05
N LYS A 65 6.46 -0.64 -8.51
CA LYS A 65 5.16 -1.32 -8.60
C LYS A 65 4.04 -0.52 -7.94
N ILE A 66 4.28 -0.04 -6.72
CA ILE A 66 3.29 0.72 -5.95
C ILE A 66 2.95 2.03 -6.65
N VAL A 67 3.97 2.77 -7.11
CA VAL A 67 3.77 4.03 -7.84
C VAL A 67 2.95 3.80 -9.11
N LYS A 68 3.28 2.79 -9.92
CA LYS A 68 2.48 2.47 -11.12
C LYS A 68 1.02 2.13 -10.79
N ALA A 69 0.77 1.49 -9.65
CA ALA A 69 -0.57 1.13 -9.24
C ALA A 69 -1.39 2.28 -8.66
N VAL A 70 -0.74 3.35 -8.18
CA VAL A 70 -1.39 4.54 -7.59
C VAL A 70 -1.45 5.73 -8.55
N ALA A 71 -0.46 5.89 -9.44
CA ALA A 71 -0.31 7.10 -10.26
C ALA A 71 -0.94 7.00 -11.66
N VAL A 72 -1.34 5.80 -12.10
CA VAL A 72 -2.04 5.60 -13.37
C VAL A 72 -3.55 5.67 -13.12
N ASP A 73 -4.31 6.36 -13.96
CA ASP A 73 -5.76 6.56 -13.80
C ASP A 73 -6.55 5.24 -13.62
N ASP A 74 -6.12 4.16 -14.29
CA ASP A 74 -6.63 2.80 -14.10
C ASP A 74 -5.59 1.87 -13.44
N GLY A 75 -4.83 2.43 -12.50
CA GLY A 75 -3.88 1.67 -11.69
C GLY A 75 -4.62 0.69 -10.77
N ALA A 76 -3.99 -0.45 -10.47
CA ALA A 76 -4.62 -1.49 -9.65
C ALA A 76 -5.11 -0.97 -8.30
N LEU A 77 -4.32 -0.11 -7.64
CA LEU A 77 -4.71 0.48 -6.36
C LEU A 77 -5.73 1.62 -6.52
N VAL A 78 -5.68 2.37 -7.63
CA VAL A 78 -6.72 3.38 -7.95
C VAL A 78 -8.10 2.73 -8.10
N ARG A 79 -8.20 1.59 -8.80
CA ARG A 79 -9.45 0.82 -8.95
C ARG A 79 -10.05 0.33 -7.63
N THR A 80 -9.28 0.32 -6.54
CA THR A 80 -9.83 0.00 -5.23
C THR A 80 -10.82 1.07 -4.76
N GLY A 81 -10.60 2.33 -5.17
CA GLY A 81 -11.36 3.50 -4.76
C GLY A 81 -11.01 3.98 -3.35
N ALA A 82 -9.96 3.44 -2.74
CA ALA A 82 -9.63 3.66 -1.33
C ALA A 82 -8.19 4.10 -1.09
N VAL A 83 -7.39 4.30 -2.15
CA VAL A 83 -5.96 4.66 -2.09
C VAL A 83 -5.69 5.79 -3.05
N HIS A 84 -5.14 6.89 -2.54
CA HIS A 84 -4.72 8.04 -3.36
C HIS A 84 -3.24 8.41 -3.18
N THR A 85 -2.54 7.82 -2.21
CA THR A 85 -1.16 8.21 -1.90
C THR A 85 -0.34 7.05 -1.36
N ALA A 86 0.93 7.04 -1.73
CA ALA A 86 1.95 6.19 -1.14
C ALA A 86 3.21 7.03 -0.86
N LYS A 87 4.03 6.59 0.10
CA LYS A 87 5.34 7.20 0.37
C LYS A 87 6.38 6.13 0.63
N VAL A 88 7.62 6.45 0.28
CA VAL A 88 8.80 5.64 0.60
C VAL A 88 9.75 6.46 1.46
N SER A 89 10.40 5.84 2.44
CA SER A 89 11.50 6.48 3.16
C SER A 89 12.70 6.66 2.24
N THR A 90 13.42 7.77 2.38
CA THR A 90 14.74 7.92 1.79
C THR A 90 15.73 6.93 2.40
N ALA A 91 16.91 6.81 1.78
CA ALA A 91 17.98 5.94 2.25
C ALA A 91 18.13 6.06 3.78
N PRO A 92 17.96 4.97 4.54
CA PRO A 92 18.26 5.00 5.95
C PRO A 92 19.74 5.32 6.08
N GLY A 93 20.10 6.17 7.05
CA GLY A 93 21.52 6.28 7.46
C GLY A 93 22.03 4.94 8.00
N ASP A 94 23.11 4.96 8.77
CA ASP A 94 23.81 3.75 9.27
C ASP A 94 22.96 2.72 10.05
N SER A 95 21.68 3.00 10.35
CA SER A 95 20.87 2.26 11.31
C SER A 95 19.53 1.68 10.81
N GLY A 96 19.17 1.73 9.52
CA GLY A 96 17.74 1.55 9.17
C GLY A 96 17.38 0.57 8.06
N SER A 97 16.17 0.03 8.17
CA SER A 97 15.41 -0.56 7.09
C SER A 97 14.59 0.51 6.36
N TYR A 98 14.30 0.28 5.08
CA TYR A 98 13.36 1.12 4.33
C TYR A 98 11.93 0.86 4.80
N VAL A 99 11.07 1.86 4.66
CA VAL A 99 9.62 1.71 4.82
C VAL A 99 8.90 2.27 3.61
N ILE A 100 7.97 1.49 3.06
CA ILE A 100 6.97 1.98 2.11
C ILE A 100 5.61 1.94 2.80
N CYS A 101 4.85 3.03 2.66
CA CYS A 101 3.48 3.13 3.15
C CYS A 101 2.52 3.32 1.97
N VAL A 102 1.43 2.55 1.95
CA VAL A 102 0.28 2.78 1.06
C VAL A 102 -0.89 3.23 1.91
N TYR A 103 -1.40 4.43 1.67
CA TYR A 103 -2.43 5.03 2.52
C TYR A 103 -3.83 4.67 2.05
N CYS A 104 -4.72 4.40 3.00
CA CYS A 104 -6.15 4.27 2.74
C CYS A 104 -6.95 5.40 3.39
N ASP A 105 -8.06 5.74 2.76
CA ASP A 105 -8.90 6.90 3.09
C ASP A 105 -9.62 6.76 4.43
N ASP A 106 -10.14 5.56 4.74
CA ASP A 106 -10.76 5.23 6.03
C ASP A 106 -10.21 3.90 6.56
N SER A 107 -9.54 3.98 7.72
CA SER A 107 -8.99 2.83 8.45
C SER A 107 -10.06 1.89 8.99
N TRP A 108 -11.27 2.38 9.23
CA TRP A 108 -12.37 1.61 9.81
C TRP A 108 -13.37 1.09 8.77
N ASP A 109 -13.20 1.45 7.50
CA ASP A 109 -13.77 0.70 6.39
C ASP A 109 -12.94 -0.57 6.13
N LYS A 110 -13.25 -1.60 6.91
CA LYS A 110 -12.56 -2.89 6.84
C LYS A 110 -12.67 -3.53 5.45
N GLU A 111 -13.76 -3.32 4.73
CA GLU A 111 -13.96 -3.88 3.40
C GLU A 111 -13.02 -3.21 2.39
N ALA A 112 -12.97 -1.88 2.38
CA ALA A 112 -12.06 -1.12 1.53
C ALA A 112 -10.59 -1.43 1.84
N VAL A 113 -10.20 -1.44 3.11
CA VAL A 113 -8.82 -1.77 3.53
C VAL A 113 -8.45 -3.20 3.12
N GLY A 114 -9.40 -4.14 3.23
CA GLY A 114 -9.22 -5.53 2.81
C GLY A 114 -9.12 -5.68 1.30
N LYS A 115 -9.92 -4.95 0.52
CA LYS A 115 -9.83 -4.90 -0.95
C LYS A 115 -8.45 -4.42 -1.39
N VAL A 116 -7.94 -3.36 -0.75
CA VAL A 116 -6.57 -2.87 -0.99
C VAL A 116 -5.53 -3.95 -0.70
N PHE A 117 -5.65 -4.67 0.43
CA PHE A 117 -4.72 -5.75 0.75
C PHE A 117 -4.73 -6.87 -0.30
N LYS A 118 -5.92 -7.32 -0.71
CA LYS A 118 -6.06 -8.36 -1.73
C LYS A 118 -5.44 -7.92 -3.06
N THR A 119 -5.70 -6.69 -3.50
CA THR A 119 -5.06 -6.11 -4.70
C THR A 119 -3.53 -6.06 -4.58
N LEU A 120 -2.98 -5.70 -3.41
CA LEU A 120 -1.53 -5.73 -3.18
C LEU A 120 -0.95 -7.14 -3.37
N VAL A 121 -1.65 -8.17 -2.89
CA VAL A 121 -1.20 -9.56 -2.97
C VAL A 121 -1.40 -10.14 -4.37
N GLU A 122 -2.61 -10.05 -4.92
CA GLU A 122 -3.03 -10.72 -6.15
C GLU A 122 -2.47 -10.04 -7.41
N ASP A 123 -2.57 -8.71 -7.50
CA ASP A 123 -2.20 -7.97 -8.72
C ASP A 123 -0.72 -7.55 -8.70
N LEU A 124 -0.21 -7.19 -7.52
CA LEU A 124 1.13 -6.63 -7.36
C LEU A 124 2.16 -7.64 -6.86
N ASN A 125 1.71 -8.80 -6.38
CA ASN A 125 2.54 -9.85 -5.80
C ASN A 125 3.40 -9.31 -4.65
N CYS A 126 2.79 -8.52 -3.75
CA CYS A 126 3.42 -7.84 -2.63
C CYS A 126 2.59 -8.03 -1.36
N VAL A 127 3.22 -8.45 -0.26
CA VAL A 127 2.52 -8.68 1.02
C VAL A 127 2.91 -7.60 2.01
N SER A 128 1.93 -6.83 2.47
CA SER A 128 2.15 -5.86 3.54
C SER A 128 2.32 -6.56 4.89
N SER A 129 3.15 -5.98 5.76
CA SER A 129 3.42 -6.54 7.10
C SER A 129 2.27 -6.29 8.06
N ALA A 130 1.72 -5.08 8.09
CA ALA A 130 0.64 -4.67 8.97
C ALA A 130 -0.07 -3.41 8.47
N TYR A 131 -1.30 -3.20 8.93
CA TYR A 131 -2.04 -1.94 8.74
C TYR A 131 -2.03 -1.13 10.03
N LYS A 132 -1.66 0.15 9.97
CA LYS A 132 -1.62 1.06 11.11
C LYS A 132 -2.40 2.33 10.82
N THR A 133 -3.27 2.74 11.73
CA THR A 133 -4.03 3.99 11.60
C THR A 133 -3.14 5.21 11.88
N ASP A 134 -3.53 6.36 11.32
CA ASP A 134 -2.87 7.62 11.66
C ASP A 134 -3.17 8.05 13.10
N ALA A 135 -4.37 7.75 13.61
CA ALA A 135 -4.71 7.95 15.02
C ALA A 135 -3.73 7.23 15.96
N PHE A 136 -3.35 5.98 15.68
CA PHE A 136 -2.34 5.27 16.49
C PHE A 136 -0.96 5.92 16.39
N THR A 137 -0.64 6.47 15.22
CA THR A 137 0.62 7.20 15.02
C THR A 137 0.65 8.49 15.85
N ILE A 138 -0.44 9.26 15.85
CA ILE A 138 -0.58 10.50 16.64
C ILE A 138 -0.57 10.22 18.15
N LEU A 139 -1.23 9.15 18.58
CA LEU A 139 -1.24 8.71 19.98
C LEU A 139 0.08 8.08 20.45
N GLY A 140 1.09 7.95 19.57
CA GLY A 140 2.38 7.35 19.93
C GLY A 140 2.30 5.84 20.20
N ILE A 141 1.27 5.15 19.70
CA ILE A 141 1.14 3.71 19.84
C ILE A 141 2.07 3.01 18.85
N ASP A 142 3.21 2.55 19.33
CA ASP A 142 4.18 1.74 18.59
C ASP A 142 4.35 0.34 19.19
N SER A 143 5.20 -0.49 18.59
CA SER A 143 5.44 -1.87 19.04
C SER A 143 6.15 -1.97 20.39
N LYS A 144 6.75 -0.88 20.88
CA LYS A 144 7.46 -0.77 22.16
C LYS A 144 6.66 0.04 23.19
N HIS A 145 5.43 0.44 22.87
CA HIS A 145 4.61 1.26 23.74
C HIS A 145 4.33 0.54 25.07
N SER A 146 4.54 1.24 26.19
CA SER A 146 4.51 0.66 27.55
C SER A 146 3.17 0.02 27.92
N SER A 147 2.07 0.43 27.28
CA SER A 147 0.75 -0.19 27.46
C SER A 147 0.71 -1.67 27.06
N GLY A 148 1.57 -2.10 26.12
CA GLY A 148 1.53 -3.40 25.45
C GLY A 148 0.48 -3.52 24.33
N ILE A 149 -0.28 -2.46 24.04
CA ILE A 149 -1.29 -2.43 22.97
C ILE A 149 -0.64 -2.69 21.62
N ARG A 150 -1.30 -3.51 20.79
CA ARG A 150 -0.83 -3.81 19.43
C ARG A 150 -0.83 -2.52 18.60
N SER A 151 0.27 -2.25 17.92
CA SER A 151 0.44 -1.03 17.11
C SER A 151 -0.19 -1.07 15.72
N SER A 152 -0.93 -2.13 15.39
CA SER A 152 -1.55 -2.35 14.09
C SER A 152 -3.01 -2.76 14.23
N LEU A 153 -3.90 -2.03 13.56
CA LEU A 153 -5.33 -2.29 13.54
C LEU A 153 -5.62 -3.63 12.85
N TYR A 154 -4.99 -3.87 11.70
CA TYR A 154 -5.11 -5.11 10.95
C TYR A 154 -3.76 -5.74 10.62
N GLY A 155 -3.75 -7.05 10.41
CA GLY A 155 -2.66 -7.84 9.86
C GLY A 155 -3.10 -8.60 8.61
N LYS A 156 -2.14 -9.23 7.94
CA LYS A 156 -2.35 -10.03 6.72
C LYS A 156 -3.48 -11.07 6.84
N ASN A 157 -3.53 -11.76 7.98
CA ASN A 157 -4.48 -12.85 8.21
C ASN A 157 -5.91 -12.37 8.50
N ASP A 158 -6.14 -11.06 8.60
CA ASP A 158 -7.50 -10.52 8.75
C ASP A 158 -8.26 -10.51 7.41
N PHE A 159 -7.56 -10.67 6.27
CA PHE A 159 -8.11 -10.52 4.92
C PHE A 159 -7.85 -11.68 3.98
N MET A 160 -6.75 -12.43 4.17
CA MET A 160 -6.42 -13.65 3.43
C MET A 160 -5.75 -14.65 4.36
N SER A 161 -6.07 -15.92 4.21
CA SER A 161 -5.34 -17.03 4.85
C SER A 161 -3.90 -17.09 4.33
N LYS A 162 -3.05 -17.80 5.08
CA LYS A 162 -1.66 -17.99 4.67
C LYS A 162 -1.60 -18.75 3.33
N GLU A 163 -2.46 -19.74 3.18
CA GLU A 163 -2.56 -20.59 2.00
C GLU A 163 -2.97 -19.79 0.76
N GLU A 164 -3.96 -18.90 0.87
CA GLU A 164 -4.38 -18.01 -0.22
C GLU A 164 -3.27 -17.02 -0.63
N ILE A 165 -2.53 -16.49 0.35
CA ILE A 165 -1.38 -15.62 0.09
C ILE A 165 -0.31 -16.40 -0.66
N ASP A 166 0.09 -17.57 -0.16
CA ASP A 166 1.15 -18.39 -0.76
C ASP A 166 0.76 -18.83 -2.19
N GLU A 167 -0.51 -19.19 -2.41
CA GLU A 167 -1.02 -19.52 -3.74
C GLU A 167 -0.93 -18.32 -4.70
N SER A 168 -1.39 -17.15 -4.27
CA SER A 168 -1.36 -15.92 -5.07
C SER A 168 0.07 -15.54 -5.48
N LEU A 169 1.01 -15.64 -4.54
CA LEU A 169 2.43 -15.36 -4.80
C LEU A 169 3.06 -16.38 -5.77
N SER A 170 2.65 -17.65 -5.67
CA SER A 170 3.11 -18.69 -6.60
C SER A 170 2.60 -18.46 -8.02
N ARG A 171 1.36 -17.99 -8.16
CA ARG A 171 0.72 -17.69 -9.45
C ARG A 171 1.39 -16.50 -10.14
N GLY A 172 1.63 -15.42 -9.40
CA GLY A 172 2.33 -14.23 -9.93
C GLY A 172 3.77 -14.55 -10.36
N SER A 173 4.47 -15.42 -9.61
CA SER A 173 5.82 -15.86 -9.97
C SER A 173 5.85 -16.69 -11.27
N LYS A 174 4.91 -17.63 -11.43
CA LYS A 174 4.77 -18.42 -12.67
C LYS A 174 4.40 -17.57 -13.89
N ALA A 175 3.49 -16.61 -13.72
CA ALA A 175 3.11 -15.69 -14.79
C ALA A 175 4.29 -14.84 -15.30
N LYS A 176 5.19 -14.43 -14.39
CA LYS A 176 6.44 -13.74 -14.77
C LYS A 176 7.42 -14.65 -15.49
N ALA A 177 7.58 -15.90 -15.07
CA ALA A 177 8.45 -16.86 -15.75
C ALA A 177 7.98 -17.18 -17.18
N GLY A 178 6.67 -17.15 -17.43
CA GLY A 178 6.08 -17.34 -18.77
C GLY A 178 6.26 -16.15 -19.72
N LYS A 179 6.38 -14.91 -19.20
CA LYS A 179 6.80 -13.74 -19.98
C LYS A 179 8.32 -13.74 -20.10
N LYS A 180 8.87 -14.44 -21.10
CA LYS A 180 10.29 -14.28 -21.49
C LYS A 180 10.59 -12.80 -21.70
N ASN A 181 11.68 -12.30 -21.11
CA ASN A 181 12.24 -11.02 -21.52
C ASN A 181 12.59 -11.12 -23.01
N LYS A 182 12.20 -10.12 -23.80
CA LYS A 182 12.70 -9.97 -25.16
C LYS A 182 14.21 -9.85 -25.11
N THR A 183 14.89 -10.49 -26.05
CA THR A 183 16.33 -10.36 -26.19
C THR A 183 16.68 -8.93 -26.61
N LEU A 184 17.90 -8.49 -26.30
CA LEU A 184 18.39 -7.15 -26.68
C LEU A 184 18.28 -6.89 -28.20
N GLU A 185 18.30 -7.96 -29.01
CA GLU A 185 18.11 -7.88 -30.46
C GLU A 185 16.63 -7.70 -30.87
N GLU A 186 15.69 -8.27 -30.11
CA GLU A 186 14.25 -8.09 -30.32
C GLU A 186 13.77 -6.70 -29.87
N GLU A 187 14.42 -6.08 -28.88
CA GLU A 187 14.18 -4.66 -28.54
C GLU A 187 14.76 -3.72 -29.61
N LYS A 188 16.01 -3.95 -30.05
CA LYS A 188 16.63 -3.17 -31.15
C LYS A 188 15.91 -3.31 -32.49
N ALA A 189 15.24 -4.42 -32.74
CA ALA A 189 14.43 -4.63 -33.94
C ALA A 189 13.11 -3.83 -33.92
N LEU A 190 12.63 -3.44 -32.74
CA LEU A 190 11.47 -2.54 -32.59
C LEU A 190 11.86 -1.07 -32.68
N ASP A 191 13.12 -0.74 -32.40
CA ASP A 191 13.72 0.59 -32.58
C ASP A 191 14.04 0.91 -34.06
N GLY A 192 13.69 0.00 -34.98
CA GLY A 192 13.91 0.12 -36.43
C GLY A 192 12.89 0.98 -37.18
N GLU A 193 11.82 1.44 -36.53
CA GLU A 193 11.01 2.55 -37.03
C GLU A 193 11.46 3.83 -36.34
N GLY A 194 12.14 4.66 -37.12
CA GLY A 194 12.98 5.75 -36.65
C GLY A 194 12.33 6.67 -35.61
N PHE A 195 13.16 7.03 -34.63
CA PHE A 195 13.09 8.35 -34.02
C PHE A 195 13.16 9.38 -35.16
N ASP A 196 12.01 9.89 -35.61
CA ASP A 196 11.99 11.09 -36.43
C ASP A 196 12.64 12.18 -35.59
N PRO A 197 13.80 12.73 -36.01
CA PRO A 197 14.37 13.87 -35.31
C PRO A 197 13.34 14.99 -35.35
N VAL A 198 13.10 15.58 -34.18
CA VAL A 198 12.30 16.80 -34.00
C VAL A 198 12.63 17.76 -35.13
N SER A 199 11.70 17.93 -36.08
CA SER A 199 11.88 18.88 -37.17
C SER A 199 11.97 20.27 -36.57
N GLU A 200 13.10 20.92 -36.77
CA GLU A 200 13.26 22.34 -36.47
C GLU A 200 12.10 23.10 -37.11
N SER A 201 11.52 23.97 -36.29
CA SER A 201 10.40 24.83 -36.61
C SER A 201 10.73 25.77 -37.79
N GLU A 202 10.11 25.53 -38.93
CA GLU A 202 9.88 26.54 -39.97
C GLU A 202 8.42 26.46 -40.43
N ASP A 203 7.49 26.88 -39.56
CA ASP A 203 6.16 27.32 -40.00
C ASP A 203 6.32 28.73 -40.61
N GLU A 204 6.84 28.79 -41.84
CA GLU A 204 6.70 29.96 -42.69
C GLU A 204 5.21 30.23 -42.97
N GLU A 205 4.85 31.51 -42.89
CA GLU A 205 3.51 32.06 -43.01
C GLU A 205 2.69 31.53 -44.20
N ARG A 206 1.45 31.13 -43.90
CA ARG A 206 0.36 30.98 -44.89
C ARG A 206 0.23 32.26 -45.76
N PRO A 207 0.33 32.18 -47.10
CA PRO A 207 0.17 33.36 -47.94
C PRO A 207 -1.29 33.83 -47.97
N ARG A 208 -1.50 35.07 -47.54
CA ARG A 208 -2.79 35.80 -47.58
C ARG A 208 -3.27 36.01 -49.01
N LYS A 209 -4.55 35.75 -49.26
CA LYS A 209 -5.25 36.01 -50.54
C LYS A 209 -5.18 37.50 -50.90
N LYS A 210 -4.62 37.83 -52.07
CA LYS A 210 -4.66 39.20 -52.62
C LYS A 210 -5.98 39.46 -53.35
N ALA A 211 -6.73 40.44 -52.85
CA ALA A 211 -7.87 41.04 -53.52
C ALA A 211 -7.41 41.80 -54.78
N LYS A 212 -8.08 41.61 -55.92
CA LYS A 212 -7.96 42.50 -57.08
C LYS A 212 -9.06 43.55 -57.03
N LYS A 213 -8.63 44.81 -56.95
CA LYS A 213 -9.43 46.02 -57.11
C LYS A 213 -9.86 46.15 -58.58
N ALA A 214 -11.13 46.36 -58.84
CA ALA A 214 -11.64 46.83 -60.13
C ALA A 214 -11.67 48.37 -60.13
N ALA A 215 -11.15 48.98 -61.19
CA ALA A 215 -11.43 50.36 -61.57
C ALA A 215 -11.31 50.47 -63.10
N LYS A 216 -12.44 50.43 -63.79
CA LYS A 216 -12.97 51.54 -64.58
C LYS A 216 -14.43 51.27 -64.92
#